data_AF-A0A1M5XK10-F1
#
_entry.id   AF-A0A1M5XK10-F1
#
_cell.length_a   1.000
_cell.length_b   1.000
_cell.length_c   1.000
_cell.angle_alpha   90.00
_cell.angle_beta   90.00
_cell.angle_gamma   90.00
#
_symmetry.space_group_name_H-M   'P 1'
#
loop_
_entity.id
_entity.type
_entity.pdbx_description
1 polymer ?
#
loop_
_entity_poly.entity_id
_entity_poly.type
_entity_poly.pdbx_seq_one_letter_code
_entity_poly.pdbx_strand_id
1 'polypeptide(L)'
;MKRDLQINYGVLDDIIGELRAYKCALEKMDDSLNKVSTFVQTNEGKSVEAWDQNINTSKEKIANYETQINDLLSLFENYVTDTTRYISPISRNTMMRVDRNDIWANLKQIEGGITNNVFKALNK
;
A
#
# COMPACT_ATOMS: atom_id res chain seq x y z
N MET A 1 -16.50 18.76 -25.16
CA MET A 1 -16.30 18.73 -23.69
C MET A 1 -14.92 18.10 -23.42
N LYS A 2 -14.00 18.84 -22.79
CA LYS A 2 -12.63 18.37 -22.47
C LYS A 2 -12.71 17.32 -21.35
N ARG A 3 -12.05 16.17 -21.53
CA ARG A 3 -12.21 14.94 -20.72
C ARG A 3 -10.83 14.39 -20.34
N ASP A 4 -9.99 15.26 -19.80
CA ASP A 4 -8.58 14.95 -19.52
C ASP A 4 -8.45 14.71 -18.01
N LEU A 5 -7.86 13.59 -17.61
CA LEU A 5 -7.51 13.36 -16.20
C LEU A 5 -6.23 14.14 -15.92
N GLN A 6 -6.25 14.97 -14.88
CA GLN A 6 -5.08 15.69 -14.40
C GLN A 6 -4.46 14.91 -13.26
N ILE A 7 -3.25 14.38 -13.46
CA ILE A 7 -2.54 13.57 -12.45
C ILE A 7 -1.23 14.29 -12.11
N ASN A 8 -0.94 14.42 -10.82
CA ASN A 8 0.35 14.87 -10.30
C ASN A 8 1.05 13.67 -9.67
N TYR A 9 2.05 13.13 -10.36
CA TYR A 9 2.80 11.95 -9.90
C TYR A 9 3.59 12.22 -8.63
N GLY A 10 4.04 13.46 -8.40
CA GLY A 10 4.71 13.86 -7.17
C GLY A 10 3.81 13.74 -5.94
N VAL A 11 2.54 14.10 -6.05
CA VAL A 11 1.56 13.90 -4.95
C VAL A 11 1.35 12.41 -4.67
N LEU A 12 1.35 11.56 -5.69
CA LEU A 12 1.25 10.11 -5.50
C LEU A 12 2.53 9.55 -4.85
N ASP A 13 3.70 10.04 -5.25
CA ASP A 13 4.98 9.66 -4.64
C ASP A 13 5.04 10.08 -3.15
N ASP A 14 4.53 11.28 -2.82
CA ASP A 14 4.43 11.77 -1.44
C ASP A 14 3.51 10.88 -0.60
N ILE A 15 2.32 10.53 -1.12
CA ILE A 15 1.38 9.61 -0.46
C ILE A 15 2.01 8.23 -0.24
N ILE A 16 2.71 7.67 -1.25
CA ILE A 16 3.43 6.40 -1.09
C ILE A 16 4.49 6.53 0.01
N GLY A 17 5.20 7.65 0.08
CA GLY A 17 6.16 7.95 1.15
C GLY A 17 5.53 7.95 2.54
N GLU A 18 4.39 8.63 2.70
CA GLU A 18 3.63 8.68 3.96
C GLU A 18 3.11 7.29 4.37
N LEU A 19 2.59 6.51 3.43
CA LEU A 19 2.11 5.15 3.68
C LEU A 19 3.25 4.22 4.13
N ARG A 20 4.44 4.33 3.53
CA ARG A 20 5.64 3.58 3.95
C ARG A 20 6.10 3.99 5.35
N ALA A 21 6.11 5.29 5.64
CA ALA A 21 6.45 5.79 6.97
C ALA A 21 5.47 5.27 8.03
N TYR A 22 4.18 5.24 7.72
CA TYR A 22 3.16 4.70 8.61
C TYR A 22 3.35 3.19 8.82
N LYS A 23 3.60 2.41 7.76
CA LYS A 23 3.93 0.98 7.89
C LYS A 23 5.10 0.74 8.84
N CYS A 24 6.21 1.46 8.68
CA CYS A 24 7.34 1.35 9.60
C CYS A 24 7.01 1.74 11.05
N ALA A 25 6.06 2.66 11.26
CA ALA A 25 5.60 3.02 12.60
C ALA A 25 4.76 1.89 13.23
N LEU A 26 3.92 1.21 12.44
CA LEU A 26 3.16 0.04 12.88
C LEU A 26 4.09 -1.12 13.29
N GLU A 27 5.09 -1.43 12.46
CA GLU A 27 6.11 -2.46 12.75
C GLU A 27 6.85 -2.16 14.08
N LYS A 28 7.27 -0.91 14.29
CA LYS A 28 7.91 -0.48 15.55
C LYS A 28 6.97 -0.57 16.75
N MET A 29 5.68 -0.36 16.55
CA MET A 29 4.68 -0.48 17.61
C MET A 29 4.47 -1.94 17.99
N ASP A 30 4.41 -2.86 17.02
CA ASP A 30 4.34 -4.30 17.28
C ASP A 30 5.59 -4.79 18.04
N ASP A 31 6.78 -4.41 17.60
CA ASP A 31 8.05 -4.71 18.30
C ASP A 31 8.05 -4.22 19.75
N SER A 32 7.49 -3.04 19.98
CA SER A 32 7.39 -2.47 21.33
C SER A 32 6.40 -3.26 22.20
N LEU A 33 5.26 -3.65 21.64
CA LEU A 33 4.28 -4.50 22.33
C LEU A 33 4.84 -5.89 22.62
N ASN A 34 5.66 -6.46 21.74
CA ASN A 34 6.38 -7.72 21.97
C ASN A 34 7.28 -7.61 23.21
N LYS A 35 8.07 -6.53 23.33
CA LYS A 35 8.94 -6.30 24.49
C LYS A 35 8.15 -6.12 25.79
N VAL A 36 7.05 -5.36 25.74
CA VAL A 36 6.18 -5.17 26.90
C VAL A 36 5.56 -6.50 27.34
N SER A 37 5.07 -7.31 26.39
CA SER A 37 4.51 -8.63 26.69
C SER A 37 5.53 -9.54 27.38
N THR A 38 6.77 -9.60 26.88
CA THR A 38 7.84 -10.38 27.51
C THR A 38 8.12 -9.93 28.94
N PHE A 39 8.14 -8.61 29.20
CA PHE A 39 8.36 -8.07 30.55
C PHE A 39 7.17 -8.32 31.49
N VAL A 40 5.95 -8.24 30.99
CA VAL A 40 4.74 -8.42 31.81
C VAL A 40 4.55 -9.88 32.20
N GLN A 41 4.91 -10.84 31.33
CA GLN A 41 4.86 -12.27 31.60
C GLN A 41 5.78 -12.75 32.73
N THR A 42 6.76 -11.93 33.16
CA THR A 42 7.60 -12.27 34.34
C THR A 42 6.93 -11.93 35.67
N ASN A 43 5.73 -11.37 35.66
CA ASN A 43 4.98 -10.97 36.85
C ASN A 43 3.71 -11.82 37.00
N GLU A 44 3.19 -11.97 38.22
CA GLU A 44 1.93 -12.69 38.50
C GLU A 44 0.85 -11.75 39.06
N GLY A 45 -0.41 -11.94 38.64
CA GLY A 45 -1.58 -11.25 39.20
C GLY A 45 -2.63 -10.84 38.15
N LYS A 46 -3.85 -10.48 38.60
CA LYS A 46 -4.97 -10.07 37.72
C LYS A 46 -4.65 -8.85 36.83
N SER A 47 -3.69 -8.02 37.23
CA SER A 47 -3.20 -6.91 36.40
C SER A 47 -2.49 -7.43 35.15
N VAL A 48 -1.77 -8.54 35.22
CA VAL A 48 -1.04 -9.16 34.10
C VAL A 48 -2.01 -9.66 33.03
N GLU A 49 -3.09 -10.33 33.44
CA GLU A 49 -4.14 -10.81 32.52
C GLU A 49 -4.80 -9.66 31.73
N ALA A 50 -5.13 -8.55 32.40
CA ALA A 50 -5.70 -7.37 31.76
C ALA A 50 -4.71 -6.70 30.79
N TRP A 51 -3.43 -6.70 31.13
CA TRP A 51 -2.36 -6.21 30.25
C TRP A 51 -2.20 -7.09 29.00
N ASP A 52 -2.20 -8.41 29.15
CA ASP A 52 -2.11 -9.34 28.02
C ASP A 52 -3.29 -9.19 27.06
N GLN A 53 -4.51 -9.04 27.58
CA GLN A 53 -5.69 -8.76 26.75
C GLN A 53 -5.54 -7.46 25.94
N ASN A 54 -5.12 -6.37 26.60
CA ASN A 54 -4.93 -5.08 25.93
C ASN A 54 -3.82 -5.12 24.88
N ILE A 55 -2.72 -5.85 25.14
CA ILE A 55 -1.64 -6.06 24.18
C ILE A 55 -2.15 -6.82 22.96
N ASN A 56 -2.90 -7.92 23.17
CA ASN A 56 -3.45 -8.72 22.08
C ASN A 56 -4.42 -7.91 21.21
N THR A 57 -5.36 -7.17 21.83
CA THR A 57 -6.27 -6.28 21.09
C THR A 57 -5.51 -5.20 20.30
N SER A 58 -4.40 -4.69 20.84
CA SER A 58 -3.58 -3.71 20.15
C SER A 58 -2.86 -4.32 18.95
N LYS A 59 -2.32 -5.53 19.08
CA LYS A 59 -1.70 -6.28 17.98
C LYS A 59 -2.68 -6.62 16.86
N GLU A 60 -3.91 -7.02 17.19
CA GLU A 60 -4.96 -7.25 16.20
C GLU A 60 -5.27 -5.99 15.38
N LYS A 61 -5.33 -4.82 16.04
CA LYS A 61 -5.52 -3.54 15.37
C LYS A 61 -4.33 -3.19 14.46
N ILE A 62 -3.10 -3.43 14.92
CA ILE A 62 -1.88 -3.23 14.11
C ILE A 62 -1.96 -4.07 12.84
N ALA A 63 -2.22 -5.37 12.95
CA ALA A 63 -2.33 -6.27 11.79
C ALA A 63 -3.41 -5.82 10.80
N ASN A 64 -4.56 -5.35 11.29
CA ASN A 64 -5.63 -4.81 10.45
C ASN A 64 -5.19 -3.53 9.72
N TYR A 65 -4.44 -2.64 10.37
CA TYR A 65 -3.90 -1.45 9.72
C TYR A 65 -2.80 -1.78 8.73
N GLU A 66 -1.91 -2.74 9.04
CA GLU A 66 -0.89 -3.21 8.10
C GLU A 66 -1.51 -3.75 6.81
N THR A 67 -2.61 -4.51 6.92
CA THR A 67 -3.36 -5.01 5.75
C THR A 67 -3.87 -3.85 4.90
N GLN A 68 -4.55 -2.88 5.51
CA GLN A 68 -5.08 -1.70 4.79
C GLN A 68 -3.97 -0.86 4.14
N ILE A 69 -2.84 -0.69 4.82
CA ILE A 69 -1.70 0.06 4.29
C ILE A 69 -1.04 -0.69 3.14
N ASN A 70 -0.92 -2.03 3.21
CA ASN A 70 -0.39 -2.82 2.11
C ASN A 70 -1.33 -2.78 0.88
N ASP A 71 -2.65 -2.78 1.07
CA ASP A 71 -3.62 -2.61 -0.01
C ASP A 71 -3.48 -1.24 -0.69
N LEU A 72 -3.37 -0.17 0.10
CA LEU A 72 -3.17 1.18 -0.42
C LEU A 72 -1.82 1.33 -1.12
N LEU A 73 -0.73 0.81 -0.54
CA LEU A 73 0.59 0.81 -1.18
C LEU A 73 0.53 0.06 -2.51
N SER A 74 -0.07 -1.12 -2.55
CA SER A 74 -0.24 -1.89 -3.78
C SER A 74 -1.01 -1.10 -4.82
N LEU A 75 -2.10 -0.43 -4.44
CA LEU A 75 -2.90 0.40 -5.34
C LEU A 75 -2.07 1.54 -5.94
N PHE A 76 -1.41 2.34 -5.10
CA PHE A 76 -0.68 3.52 -5.54
C PHE A 76 0.61 3.16 -6.30
N GLU A 77 1.38 2.19 -5.82
CA GLU A 77 2.62 1.76 -6.46
C GLU A 77 2.35 1.08 -7.81
N ASN A 78 1.32 0.23 -7.91
CA ASN A 78 0.94 -0.38 -9.19
C ASN A 78 0.47 0.70 -10.17
N TYR A 79 -0.38 1.63 -9.71
CA TYR A 79 -0.84 2.72 -10.56
C TYR A 79 0.33 3.55 -11.10
N VAL A 80 1.25 3.99 -10.24
CA VAL A 80 2.43 4.77 -10.66
C VAL A 80 3.33 3.96 -11.58
N THR A 81 3.55 2.68 -11.30
CA THR A 81 4.40 1.78 -12.10
C THR A 81 3.82 1.57 -13.49
N ASP A 82 2.55 1.17 -13.56
CA ASP A 82 1.85 0.89 -14.82
C ASP A 82 1.79 2.14 -15.69
N THR A 83 1.40 3.26 -15.10
CA THR A 83 1.27 4.50 -15.87
C THR A 83 2.62 5.08 -16.28
N THR A 84 3.68 5.01 -15.45
CA THR A 84 5.04 5.46 -15.85
C THR A 84 5.61 4.62 -16.99
N ARG A 85 5.28 3.32 -17.05
CA ARG A 85 5.73 2.41 -18.11
C ARG A 85 5.20 2.78 -19.48
N TYR A 86 3.96 3.27 -19.56
CA TYR A 86 3.30 3.60 -20.82
C TYR A 86 3.30 5.12 -21.12
N ILE A 87 3.33 5.94 -20.08
CA ILE A 87 3.30 7.40 -20.13
C ILE A 87 4.28 7.93 -19.09
N SER A 88 5.56 8.00 -19.45
CA SER A 88 6.54 8.63 -18.57
C SER A 88 6.17 10.09 -18.36
N PRO A 89 6.00 10.54 -17.09
CA PRO A 89 5.69 11.93 -16.82
C PRO A 89 6.85 12.82 -17.27
N ILE A 90 6.56 13.82 -18.10
CA ILE A 90 7.53 14.83 -18.53
C ILE A 90 8.02 15.63 -17.32
N SER A 91 7.16 15.82 -16.32
CA SER A 91 7.51 16.37 -15.02
C SER A 91 6.59 15.81 -13.94
N ARG A 92 7.17 15.15 -12.94
CA ARG A 92 6.42 14.46 -11.87
C ARG A 92 5.69 15.42 -10.94
N ASN A 93 6.27 16.59 -10.66
CA ASN A 93 5.76 17.54 -9.66
C ASN A 93 4.81 18.59 -10.23
N THR A 94 4.35 18.41 -11.48
CA THR A 94 3.41 19.32 -12.14
C THR A 94 2.20 18.56 -12.62
N MET A 95 1.04 19.23 -12.58
CA MET A 95 -0.21 18.68 -13.08
C MET A 95 -0.12 18.41 -14.59
N MET A 96 -0.14 17.14 -14.99
CA MET A 96 -0.10 16.76 -16.41
C MET A 96 -1.48 16.32 -16.91
N ARG A 97 -1.84 16.76 -18.12
CA ARG A 97 -3.06 16.31 -18.81
C ARG A 97 -2.77 15.00 -19.53
N VAL A 98 -3.60 14.00 -19.29
CA VAL A 98 -3.55 12.71 -20.00
C VAL A 98 -4.82 12.56 -20.85
N ASP A 99 -4.68 12.21 -22.13
CA ASP A 99 -5.82 12.00 -23.04
C ASP A 99 -6.53 10.68 -22.73
N ARG A 100 -7.85 10.64 -22.93
CA ARG A 100 -8.68 9.45 -22.70
C ARG A 100 -8.30 8.28 -23.61
N ASN A 101 -7.84 8.56 -24.82
CA ASN A 101 -7.40 7.54 -25.77
C ASN A 101 -6.11 6.88 -25.31
N ASP A 102 -5.20 7.65 -24.68
CA ASP A 102 -3.99 7.11 -24.07
C ASP A 102 -4.35 6.18 -22.89
N ILE A 103 -5.29 6.60 -22.03
CA ILE A 103 -5.81 5.78 -20.93
C ILE A 103 -6.49 4.50 -21.45
N TRP A 104 -7.30 4.60 -22.50
CA TRP A 104 -8.01 3.46 -23.06
C TRP A 104 -7.08 2.45 -23.74
N ALA A 105 -6.10 2.93 -24.51
CA ALA A 105 -5.07 2.09 -25.11
C ALA A 105 -4.27 1.35 -24.02
N ASN A 106 -3.97 2.02 -22.90
CA ASN A 106 -3.28 1.43 -21.77
C ASN A 106 -4.12 0.35 -21.06
N LEU A 107 -5.41 0.62 -20.82
CA LEU A 107 -6.31 -0.36 -20.21
C LEU A 107 -6.36 -1.65 -21.05
N LYS A 108 -6.45 -1.51 -22.38
CA LYS A 108 -6.50 -2.64 -23.31
C LYS A 108 -5.19 -3.43 -23.37
N GLN A 109 -4.05 -2.76 -23.26
CA GLN A 109 -2.75 -3.42 -23.21
C GLN A 109 -2.51 -4.16 -21.88
N ILE A 110 -2.94 -3.60 -20.75
CA ILE A 110 -2.86 -4.26 -19.44
C ILE A 110 -3.77 -5.50 -19.42
N GLU A 111 -5.02 -5.39 -19.89
CA GLU A 111 -5.92 -6.53 -20.05
C GLU A 111 -5.28 -7.64 -20.89
N GLY A 112 -4.72 -7.29 -22.06
CA GLY A 112 -4.03 -8.25 -22.93
C GLY A 112 -2.77 -8.86 -22.31
N GLY A 113 -2.01 -8.08 -21.55
CA GLY A 113 -0.82 -8.53 -20.83
C GLY A 113 -1.15 -9.53 -19.71
N ILE A 114 -2.19 -9.25 -18.92
CA ILE A 114 -2.68 -10.15 -17.87
C ILE A 114 -3.17 -11.47 -18.49
N THR A 115 -4.01 -11.40 -19.54
CA THR A 115 -4.51 -12.62 -20.22
C THR A 115 -3.36 -13.49 -20.73
N ASN A 116 -2.36 -12.90 -21.37
CA ASN A 116 -1.24 -13.65 -21.95
C ASN A 116 -0.30 -14.24 -20.88
N ASN A 117 -0.04 -13.51 -19.79
CA ASN A 117 0.87 -13.96 -18.75
C ASN A 117 0.23 -15.02 -17.84
N VAL A 118 -1.07 -14.88 -17.53
CA VAL A 118 -1.84 -15.89 -16.78
C VAL A 118 -1.99 -17.17 -17.62
N PHE A 119 -2.30 -17.05 -18.92
CA PHE A 119 -2.40 -18.22 -19.81
C PHE A 119 -1.09 -19.00 -19.96
N LYS A 120 0.06 -18.30 -19.97
CA LYS A 120 1.38 -18.94 -19.97
C LYS A 120 1.76 -19.60 -18.65
N ALA A 121 1.28 -19.05 -17.52
CA ALA A 121 1.53 -19.61 -16.19
C ALA A 121 0.71 -20.88 -15.91
N LEU A 122 -0.49 -20.98 -16.49
CA LEU A 122 -1.41 -22.11 -16.30
C LEU A 122 -1.20 -23.27 -17.30
N ASN A 123 -0.43 -23.06 -18.37
CA ASN A 123 -0.14 -24.07 -19.41
C ASN A 123 1.34 -24.48 -19.43
N LYS A 124 2.01 -24.41 -18.28
CA LYS A 124 3.37 -24.95 -18.06
C LYS A 124 3.31 -26.22 -17.22
#